data_AF-A0A9E4NGS4-F1
#
_entry.id   AF-A0A9E4NGS4-F1
#
_cell.length_a   1.000
_cell.length_b   1.000
_cell.length_c   1.000
_cell.angle_alpha   90.00
_cell.angle_beta   90.00
_cell.angle_gamma   90.00
#
_symmetry.space_group_name_H-M   'P 1'
#
loop_
_entity.id
_entity.type
_entity.pdbx_description
1 polymer ?
#
loop_
_entity_poly.entity_id
_entity_poly.type
_entity_poly.pdbx_seq_one_letter_code
_entity_poly.pdbx_strand_id
1 'polypeptide(L)'
;MSTYRLIDNRFALPTPAGAFHAASQQNSDPIHALLCALLQHEATPVLTQQALEQWTGLAGADAQEALFRAQSLGWVEGYKEPHSAQPGTLEELLPNLLPPLSDCGKALLADSHGFHVSASGFTHEAAIELSALSADIASLDSRHKALTHNNLRLPTSAWALVDAAGNSQLGFWPLYIDEQRFVLALQGIPHFNKPEFTSLVWALNTRYSSNKGESQ
;
A
#
# COMPACT_ATOMS: atom_id res chain seq x y z
N MET A 1 3.33 -1.01 33.39
CA MET A 1 4.02 -0.62 32.15
C MET A 1 4.59 -1.88 31.54
N SER A 2 4.19 -2.25 30.33
CA SER A 2 4.77 -3.39 29.62
C SER A 2 6.16 -2.99 29.13
N THR A 3 7.18 -3.80 29.41
CA THR A 3 8.53 -3.56 28.89
C THR A 3 8.69 -4.34 27.60
N TYR A 4 8.85 -3.64 26.48
CA TYR A 4 9.13 -4.26 25.18
C TYR A 4 10.65 -4.38 24.96
N ARG A 5 11.07 -5.32 24.14
CA ARG A 5 12.48 -5.47 23.74
C ARG A 5 12.56 -6.00 22.31
N LEU A 6 13.43 -5.41 21.52
CA LEU A 6 13.74 -5.91 20.18
C LEU A 6 14.51 -7.23 20.26
N ILE A 7 14.19 -8.14 19.35
CA ILE A 7 14.94 -9.38 19.16
C ILE A 7 16.05 -9.08 18.15
N ASP A 8 17.29 -9.29 18.58
CA ASP A 8 18.47 -9.05 17.74
C ASP A 8 18.45 -9.91 16.47
N ASN A 9 19.07 -9.41 15.39
CA ASN A 9 19.17 -10.09 14.09
C ASN A 9 17.80 -10.55 13.54
N ARG A 10 16.85 -9.61 13.51
CA ARG A 10 15.56 -9.77 12.85
C ARG A 10 15.36 -8.69 11.81
N PHE A 11 14.64 -9.07 10.77
CA PHE A 11 14.19 -8.19 9.70
C PHE A 11 12.69 -8.00 9.82
N ALA A 12 12.17 -6.86 9.39
CA ALA A 12 10.73 -6.61 9.37
C ALA A 12 10.24 -6.39 7.95
N LEU A 13 9.03 -6.88 7.68
CA LEU A 13 8.29 -6.59 6.46
C LEU A 13 6.81 -6.43 6.80
N PRO A 14 6.10 -5.50 6.14
CA PRO A 14 4.65 -5.46 6.24
C PRO A 14 4.00 -6.71 5.67
N THR A 15 2.97 -7.20 6.35
CA THR A 15 2.06 -8.20 5.80
C THR A 15 1.18 -7.57 4.70
N PRO A 16 0.38 -8.33 3.94
CA PRO A 16 -0.56 -7.74 2.98
C PRO A 16 -1.53 -6.73 3.62
N ALA A 17 -1.95 -6.96 4.87
CA ALA A 17 -2.76 -6.00 5.63
C ALA A 17 -1.97 -4.73 5.97
N GLY A 18 -0.71 -4.86 6.40
CA GLY A 18 0.16 -3.73 6.67
C GLY A 18 0.46 -2.91 5.41
N ALA A 19 0.74 -3.58 4.28
CA ALA A 19 0.92 -2.93 2.99
C ALA A 19 -0.34 -2.18 2.53
N PHE A 20 -1.52 -2.74 2.79
CA PHE A 20 -2.78 -2.05 2.51
C PHE A 20 -2.92 -0.80 3.35
N HIS A 21 -2.64 -0.87 4.65
CA HIS A 21 -2.66 0.30 5.52
C HIS A 21 -1.64 1.37 5.10
N ALA A 22 -0.43 0.97 4.69
CA ALA A 22 0.61 1.88 4.21
C ALA A 22 0.24 2.63 2.92
N ALA A 23 -0.62 2.04 2.07
CA ALA A 23 -0.98 2.60 0.78
C ALA A 23 -2.39 3.21 0.75
N SER A 24 -3.28 2.87 1.68
CA SER A 24 -4.70 3.23 1.58
C SER A 24 -5.02 4.70 1.87
N GLN A 25 -4.14 5.40 2.61
CA GLN A 25 -4.40 6.78 3.06
C GLN A 25 -3.09 7.57 3.19
N GLN A 26 -3.16 8.89 3.05
CA GLN A 26 -2.11 9.78 3.54
C GLN A 26 -2.30 9.97 5.04
N ASN A 27 -1.44 9.37 5.84
CA ASN A 27 -1.44 9.51 7.30
C ASN A 27 -0.01 9.79 7.80
N SER A 28 0.10 10.56 8.88
CA SER A 28 1.35 10.92 9.52
C SER A 28 1.53 10.24 10.89
N ASP A 29 0.73 9.22 11.20
CA ASP A 29 0.88 8.46 12.43
C ASP A 29 2.20 7.65 12.44
N PRO A 30 2.86 7.50 13.61
CA PRO A 30 4.09 6.73 13.74
C PRO A 30 4.05 5.30 13.17
N ILE A 31 2.92 4.59 13.27
CA ILE A 31 2.77 3.23 12.72
C ILE A 31 2.70 3.30 11.19
N HIS A 32 1.95 4.23 10.62
CA HIS A 32 1.94 4.46 9.18
C HIS A 32 3.35 4.80 8.66
N ALA A 33 4.07 5.70 9.33
CA ALA A 33 5.44 6.07 8.98
C ALA A 33 6.40 4.86 9.01
N LEU A 34 6.28 4.01 10.03
CA LEU A 34 7.02 2.74 10.11
C LEU A 34 6.71 1.83 8.92
N LEU A 35 5.44 1.62 8.57
CA LEU A 35 5.05 0.75 7.46
C LEU A 35 5.60 1.24 6.12
N CYS A 36 5.49 2.55 5.85
CA CYS A 36 6.05 3.16 4.66
C CYS A 36 7.58 3.01 4.62
N ALA A 37 8.28 3.26 5.73
CA ALA A 37 9.75 3.16 5.78
C ALA A 37 10.24 1.73 5.48
N LEU A 38 9.56 0.70 6.03
CA LEU A 38 9.92 -0.69 5.74
C LEU A 38 9.79 -1.06 4.25
N LEU A 39 8.90 -0.40 3.51
CA LEU A 39 8.65 -0.62 2.08
C LEU A 39 9.53 0.25 1.16
N GLN A 40 10.36 1.13 1.71
CA GLN A 40 11.24 2.00 0.92
C GLN A 40 12.61 1.37 0.64
N HIS A 41 13.01 0.37 1.42
CA HIS A 41 14.29 -0.30 1.24
C HIS A 41 14.22 -1.39 0.16
N GLU A 42 15.27 -1.52 -0.68
CA GLU A 42 15.38 -2.60 -1.67
C GLU A 42 15.48 -3.99 -1.03
N ALA A 43 16.04 -4.06 0.18
CA ALA A 43 16.05 -5.23 1.04
C ALA A 43 15.56 -4.86 2.43
N THR A 44 14.84 -5.76 3.09
CA THR A 44 14.31 -5.53 4.44
C THR A 44 15.45 -5.15 5.38
N PRO A 45 15.35 -4.02 6.11
CA PRO A 45 16.39 -3.58 7.02
C PRO A 45 16.42 -4.42 8.30
N VAL A 46 17.58 -4.48 8.95
CA VAL A 46 17.71 -5.06 10.30
C VAL A 46 16.94 -4.16 11.28
N LEU A 47 16.09 -4.77 12.11
CA LEU A 47 15.41 -4.11 13.20
C LEU A 47 16.42 -3.72 14.29
N THR A 48 16.77 -2.44 14.33
CA THR A 48 17.55 -1.84 15.41
C THR A 48 16.73 -0.77 16.12
N GLN A 49 17.08 -0.45 17.36
CA GLN A 49 16.42 0.62 18.11
C GLN A 49 16.53 1.96 17.36
N GLN A 50 17.72 2.28 16.86
CA GLN A 50 17.98 3.52 16.12
C GLN A 50 17.13 3.62 14.86
N ALA A 51 17.04 2.54 14.07
CA ALA A 51 16.23 2.52 12.86
C ALA A 51 14.74 2.69 13.18
N LEU A 52 14.25 2.03 14.24
CA LEU A 52 12.86 2.13 14.66
C LEU A 52 12.49 3.55 15.13
N GLU A 53 13.36 4.20 15.89
CA GLU A 53 13.18 5.59 16.30
C GLU A 53 13.16 6.53 15.09
N GLN A 54 14.06 6.31 14.12
CA GLN A 54 14.09 7.08 12.88
C GLN A 54 12.81 6.93 12.06
N TRP A 55 12.31 5.70 11.88
CA TRP A 55 11.13 5.44 11.06
C TRP A 55 9.82 5.90 11.70
N THR A 56 9.70 5.77 13.02
CA THR A 56 8.48 6.14 13.76
C THR A 56 8.46 7.61 14.18
N GLY A 57 9.63 8.26 14.28
CA GLY A 57 9.79 9.58 14.89
C GLY A 57 9.60 9.58 16.41
N LEU A 58 9.54 8.41 17.05
CA LEU A 58 9.39 8.23 18.50
C LEU A 58 10.72 7.84 19.14
N ALA A 59 10.84 7.97 20.46
CA ALA A 59 12.05 7.63 21.21
C ALA A 59 11.84 6.43 22.14
N GLY A 60 12.89 5.61 22.31
CA GLY A 60 12.95 4.58 23.35
C GLY A 60 11.79 3.58 23.32
N ALA A 61 11.10 3.46 24.45
CA ALA A 61 10.01 2.51 24.64
C ALA A 61 8.77 2.80 23.77
N ASP A 62 8.52 4.07 23.42
CA ASP A 62 7.36 4.46 22.60
C ASP A 62 7.50 3.93 21.17
N ALA A 63 8.73 3.96 20.62
CA ALA A 63 9.03 3.39 19.31
C ALA A 63 8.82 1.86 19.31
N GLN A 64 9.24 1.18 20.38
CA GLN A 64 9.03 -0.26 20.55
C GLN A 64 7.56 -0.62 20.72
N GLU A 65 6.80 0.21 21.43
CA GLU A 65 5.35 0.04 21.56
C GLU A 65 4.64 0.20 20.22
N ALA A 66 5.04 1.16 19.38
CA ALA A 66 4.49 1.32 18.04
C ALA A 66 4.71 0.07 17.17
N LEU A 67 5.93 -0.50 17.17
CA LEU A 67 6.22 -1.76 16.49
C LEU A 67 5.36 -2.91 17.05
N PHE A 68 5.28 -3.04 18.37
CA PHE A 68 4.48 -4.10 19.01
C PHE A 68 2.99 -3.97 18.66
N ARG A 69 2.45 -2.75 18.61
CA ARG A 69 1.07 -2.49 18.17
C ARG A 69 0.88 -2.91 16.71
N ALA A 70 1.78 -2.53 15.81
CA ALA A 70 1.73 -2.95 14.41
C ALA A 70 1.77 -4.49 14.25
N GLN A 71 2.59 -5.17 15.06
CA GLN A 71 2.63 -6.64 15.10
C GLN A 71 1.33 -7.25 15.67
N SER A 72 0.79 -6.66 16.73
CA SER A 72 -0.46 -7.12 17.37
C SER A 72 -1.68 -6.97 16.45
N LEU A 73 -1.64 -6.00 15.54
CA LEU A 73 -2.64 -5.81 14.47
C LEU A 73 -2.39 -6.72 13.25
N GLY A 74 -1.29 -7.49 13.25
CA GLY A 74 -0.90 -8.34 12.14
C GLY A 74 -0.40 -7.58 10.92
N TRP A 75 0.06 -6.34 11.09
CA TRP A 75 0.53 -5.48 9.98
C TRP A 75 2.01 -5.65 9.68
N VAL A 76 2.82 -6.04 10.66
CA VAL A 76 4.26 -6.27 10.50
C VAL A 76 4.61 -7.67 10.98
N GLU A 77 5.43 -8.37 10.20
CA GLU A 77 5.99 -9.67 10.57
C GLU A 77 7.52 -9.59 10.65
N GLY A 78 8.10 -10.38 11.57
CA GLY A 78 9.54 -10.46 11.79
C GLY A 78 10.15 -11.73 11.17
N TYR A 79 11.23 -11.57 10.42
CA TYR A 79 11.92 -12.65 9.72
C TYR A 79 13.36 -12.84 10.21
N LYS A 80 13.88 -14.06 10.08
CA LYS A 80 15.28 -14.38 10.41
C LYS A 80 16.26 -14.00 9.30
N GLU A 81 15.76 -13.96 8.06
CA GLU A 81 16.53 -13.67 6.86
C GLU A 81 15.95 -12.43 6.16
N PRO A 82 16.81 -11.65 5.49
CA PRO A 82 16.33 -10.49 4.74
C PRO A 82 15.53 -10.93 3.52
N HIS A 83 14.50 -10.16 3.18
CA HIS A 83 13.76 -10.28 1.93
C HIS A 83 14.11 -9.10 1.03
N SER A 84 14.02 -9.29 -0.28
CA SER A 84 14.28 -8.22 -1.24
C SER A 84 13.05 -7.93 -2.08
N ALA A 85 12.89 -6.66 -2.44
CA ALA A 85 11.95 -6.25 -3.47
C ALA A 85 12.28 -6.99 -4.77
N GLN A 86 11.26 -7.29 -5.58
CA GLN A 86 11.50 -7.93 -6.87
C GLN A 86 12.30 -6.99 -7.79
N PRO A 87 13.41 -7.46 -8.37
CA PRO A 87 14.21 -6.65 -9.30
C PRO A 87 13.46 -6.46 -10.63
N GLY A 88 13.79 -5.39 -11.35
CA GLY A 88 13.23 -5.08 -12.67
C GLY A 88 12.67 -3.67 -12.77
N THR A 89 12.02 -3.31 -13.87
CA THR A 89 11.19 -2.09 -13.96
C THR A 89 9.76 -2.35 -13.46
N LEU A 90 8.97 -1.30 -13.23
CA LEU A 90 7.58 -1.51 -12.80
C LEU A 90 6.77 -2.22 -13.90
N GLU A 91 7.00 -1.87 -15.16
CA GLU A 91 6.36 -2.44 -16.34
C GLU A 91 6.66 -3.93 -16.52
N GLU A 92 7.84 -4.38 -16.09
CA GLU A 92 8.22 -5.80 -16.09
C GLU A 92 7.51 -6.59 -14.99
N LEU A 93 7.24 -5.95 -13.84
CA LEU A 93 6.63 -6.59 -12.67
C LEU A 93 5.10 -6.67 -12.78
N LEU A 94 4.45 -5.61 -13.27
CA LEU A 94 2.99 -5.47 -13.27
C LEU A 94 2.22 -6.63 -13.95
N PRO A 95 2.68 -7.22 -15.08
CA PRO A 95 1.99 -8.35 -15.70
C PRO A 95 1.82 -9.57 -14.79
N ASN A 96 2.74 -9.76 -13.83
CA ASN A 96 2.67 -10.86 -12.87
C ASN A 96 1.98 -10.46 -11.56
N LEU A 97 2.07 -9.18 -11.17
CA LEU A 97 1.50 -8.68 -9.92
C LEU A 97 0.01 -8.40 -10.00
N LEU A 98 -0.49 -7.89 -11.14
CA LEU A 98 -1.89 -7.44 -11.25
C LEU A 98 -2.93 -8.57 -11.32
N PRO A 99 -2.78 -9.62 -12.16
CA PRO A 99 -3.82 -10.63 -12.30
C PRO A 99 -4.22 -11.33 -10.99
N PRO A 100 -3.29 -11.74 -10.10
CA PRO A 100 -3.63 -12.41 -8.84
C PRO A 100 -4.47 -11.58 -7.86
N LEU A 101 -4.51 -10.25 -8.04
CA LEU A 101 -5.25 -9.33 -7.17
C LEU A 101 -6.75 -9.34 -7.40
N SER A 102 -7.22 -9.99 -8.46
CA SER A 102 -8.63 -10.15 -8.78
C SER A 102 -8.95 -11.64 -8.96
N ASP A 103 -10.11 -12.07 -8.48
CA ASP A 103 -10.62 -13.42 -8.70
C ASP A 103 -10.81 -13.78 -10.19
N CYS A 104 -11.00 -12.78 -11.05
CA CYS A 104 -11.17 -12.97 -12.48
C CYS A 104 -9.95 -12.50 -13.31
N GLY A 105 -8.83 -12.16 -12.67
CA GLY A 105 -7.59 -11.75 -13.35
C GLY A 105 -7.65 -10.35 -13.98
N LYS A 106 -8.71 -9.59 -13.73
CA LYS A 106 -8.94 -8.28 -14.34
C LYS A 106 -8.57 -7.17 -13.37
N ALA A 107 -7.46 -6.53 -13.67
CA ALA A 107 -6.84 -5.53 -12.81
C ALA A 107 -6.18 -4.45 -13.66
N LEU A 108 -6.19 -3.22 -13.17
CA LEU A 108 -5.60 -2.06 -13.83
C LEU A 108 -4.94 -1.16 -12.81
N LEU A 109 -3.76 -0.66 -13.14
CA LEU A 109 -3.09 0.41 -12.40
C LEU A 109 -3.09 1.68 -13.27
N ALA A 110 -3.55 2.79 -12.68
CA ALA A 110 -3.50 4.13 -13.28
C ALA A 110 -2.79 5.11 -12.34
N ASP A 111 -2.26 6.18 -12.91
CA ASP A 111 -1.65 7.27 -12.15
C ASP A 111 -2.71 8.30 -11.66
N SER A 112 -2.23 9.35 -10.99
CA SER A 112 -3.10 10.39 -10.43
C SER A 112 -3.88 11.21 -11.46
N HIS A 113 -3.44 11.24 -12.72
CA HIS A 113 -4.03 12.00 -13.83
C HIS A 113 -4.95 11.14 -14.70
N GLY A 114 -5.10 9.86 -14.37
CA GLY A 114 -5.90 8.92 -15.16
C GLY A 114 -5.16 8.39 -16.38
N PHE A 115 -3.82 8.44 -16.39
CA PHE A 115 -3.03 7.73 -17.39
C PHE A 115 -2.92 6.26 -17.02
N HIS A 116 -3.13 5.41 -18.03
CA HIS A 116 -2.93 3.97 -17.94
C HIS A 116 -1.46 3.64 -17.71
N VAL A 117 -1.16 2.87 -16.66
CA VAL A 117 0.19 2.34 -16.37
C VAL A 117 0.30 0.90 -16.84
N SER A 118 -0.61 0.03 -16.40
CA SER A 118 -0.69 -1.36 -16.86
C SER A 118 -2.08 -1.94 -16.59
N ALA A 119 -2.44 -2.96 -17.37
CA ALA A 119 -3.71 -3.67 -17.20
C ALA A 119 -3.56 -5.15 -17.54
N SER A 120 -4.34 -5.97 -16.85
CA SER A 120 -4.55 -7.40 -17.11
C SER A 120 -6.03 -7.65 -17.34
N GLY A 121 -6.36 -8.50 -18.32
CA GLY A 121 -7.72 -8.98 -18.59
C GLY A 121 -8.71 -7.95 -19.15
N PHE A 122 -8.34 -6.67 -19.23
CA PHE A 122 -9.09 -5.63 -19.92
C PHE A 122 -8.60 -5.45 -21.37
N THR A 123 -9.50 -5.03 -22.26
CA THR A 123 -9.08 -4.53 -23.58
C THR A 123 -8.33 -3.21 -23.41
N HIS A 124 -7.48 -2.86 -24.39
CA HIS A 124 -6.72 -1.61 -24.32
C HIS A 124 -7.63 -0.38 -24.22
N GLU A 125 -8.71 -0.33 -25.00
CA GLU A 125 -9.71 0.74 -24.95
C GLU A 125 -10.37 0.82 -23.56
N ALA A 126 -10.83 -0.31 -23.01
CA ALA A 126 -11.42 -0.33 -21.67
C ALA A 126 -10.42 0.13 -20.60
N ALA A 127 -9.13 -0.23 -20.73
CA ALA A 127 -8.10 0.19 -19.79
C ALA A 127 -7.91 1.73 -19.80
N ILE A 128 -7.92 2.36 -20.97
CA ILE A 128 -7.83 3.82 -21.09
C ILE A 128 -9.05 4.49 -20.42
N GLU A 129 -10.25 4.03 -20.75
CA GLU A 129 -11.50 4.60 -20.20
C GLU A 129 -11.59 4.41 -18.68
N LEU A 130 -11.19 3.25 -18.16
CA LEU A 130 -11.14 2.99 -16.71
C LEU A 130 -10.12 3.88 -16.00
N SER A 131 -8.99 4.17 -16.65
CA SER A 131 -7.97 5.07 -16.11
C SER A 131 -8.50 6.50 -16.03
N ALA A 132 -9.16 6.99 -17.08
CA ALA A 132 -9.83 8.30 -17.07
C ALA A 132 -10.92 8.39 -15.99
N LEU A 133 -11.80 7.38 -15.91
CA LEU A 133 -12.82 7.29 -14.88
C LEU A 133 -12.24 7.34 -13.46
N SER A 134 -11.06 6.74 -13.24
CA SER A 134 -10.39 6.76 -11.94
C SER A 134 -9.97 8.18 -11.50
N ALA A 135 -9.64 9.07 -12.45
CA ALA A 135 -9.32 10.47 -12.17
C ALA A 135 -10.59 11.30 -11.86
N ASP A 136 -11.69 11.01 -12.54
CA ASP A 136 -13.00 11.61 -12.24
C ASP A 136 -13.48 11.23 -10.84
N ILE A 137 -13.35 9.95 -10.48
CA ILE A 137 -13.66 9.44 -9.13
C ILE A 137 -12.81 10.14 -8.09
N ALA A 138 -11.50 10.30 -8.33
CA ALA A 138 -10.63 10.99 -7.39
C ALA A 138 -11.02 12.47 -7.18
N SER A 139 -11.43 13.13 -8.26
CA SER A 139 -11.94 14.49 -8.20
C SER A 139 -13.25 14.57 -7.41
N LEU A 140 -14.12 13.57 -7.55
CA LEU A 140 -15.36 13.45 -6.79
C LEU A 140 -15.10 13.16 -5.30
N ASP A 141 -14.21 12.23 -4.99
CA ASP A 141 -13.80 11.89 -3.63
C ASP A 141 -13.22 13.12 -2.92
N SER A 142 -12.30 13.85 -3.58
CA SER A 142 -11.69 15.06 -3.03
C SER A 142 -12.74 16.12 -2.65
N ARG A 143 -13.75 16.36 -3.50
CA ARG A 143 -14.85 17.30 -3.21
C ARG A 143 -15.71 16.87 -2.04
N HIS A 144 -15.81 15.57 -1.76
CA HIS A 144 -16.69 15.02 -0.73
C HIS A 144 -15.94 14.41 0.47
N LYS A 145 -14.62 14.56 0.53
CA LYS A 145 -13.76 13.97 1.57
C LYS A 145 -14.22 14.30 2.98
N ALA A 146 -14.66 15.54 3.23
CA ALA A 146 -15.17 15.95 4.54
C ALA A 146 -16.42 15.15 4.96
N LEU A 147 -17.31 14.83 4.02
CA LEU A 147 -18.49 14.02 4.28
C LEU A 147 -18.11 12.57 4.60
N THR A 148 -17.29 11.96 3.74
CA THR A 148 -16.97 10.53 3.84
C THR A 148 -16.03 10.22 5.01
N HIS A 149 -14.95 11.00 5.18
CA HIS A 149 -13.94 10.76 6.22
C HIS A 149 -14.31 11.36 7.58
N ASN A 150 -14.91 12.55 7.64
CA ASN A 150 -15.14 13.21 8.94
C ASN A 150 -16.54 12.92 9.50
N ASN A 151 -17.57 13.14 8.68
CA ASN A 151 -18.96 13.02 9.14
C ASN A 151 -19.40 11.56 9.27
N LEU A 152 -19.14 10.76 8.22
CA LEU A 152 -19.51 9.33 8.18
C LEU A 152 -18.42 8.41 8.75
N ARG A 153 -17.18 8.92 8.92
CA ARG A 153 -16.04 8.18 9.45
C ARG A 153 -15.80 6.84 8.74
N LEU A 154 -15.98 6.85 7.42
CA LEU A 154 -15.73 5.68 6.61
C LEU A 154 -14.20 5.46 6.51
N PRO A 155 -13.69 4.28 6.84
CA PRO A 155 -12.25 4.02 6.89
C PRO A 155 -11.61 3.83 5.50
N THR A 156 -12.38 3.97 4.42
CA THR A 156 -11.95 3.69 3.04
C THR A 156 -12.25 4.87 2.13
N SER A 157 -11.35 5.09 1.16
CA SER A 157 -11.55 6.04 0.06
C SER A 157 -11.85 5.31 -1.27
N ALA A 158 -12.14 4.00 -1.21
CA ALA A 158 -12.45 3.21 -2.39
C ALA A 158 -13.89 3.43 -2.86
N TRP A 159 -14.07 3.48 -4.18
CA TRP A 159 -15.38 3.59 -4.83
C TRP A 159 -15.63 2.35 -5.66
N ALA A 160 -16.87 1.85 -5.71
CA ALA A 160 -17.19 0.64 -6.44
C ALA A 160 -18.58 0.67 -7.09
N LEU A 161 -18.67 -0.01 -8.23
CA LEU A 161 -19.94 -0.49 -8.79
C LEU A 161 -20.30 -1.79 -8.08
N VAL A 162 -21.50 -1.83 -7.50
CA VAL A 162 -21.97 -2.98 -6.71
C VAL A 162 -23.16 -3.67 -7.37
N ASP A 163 -23.27 -4.98 -7.20
CA ASP A 163 -24.47 -5.74 -7.56
C ASP A 163 -25.62 -5.49 -6.56
N ALA A 164 -26.78 -6.10 -6.81
CA ALA A 164 -27.95 -5.97 -5.93
C ALA A 164 -27.75 -6.58 -4.53
N ALA A 165 -26.73 -7.43 -4.35
CA ALA A 165 -26.35 -8.00 -3.06
C ALA A 165 -25.29 -7.16 -2.34
N GLY A 166 -24.79 -6.08 -2.96
CA GLY A 166 -23.77 -5.19 -2.41
C GLY A 166 -22.33 -5.65 -2.67
N ASN A 167 -22.10 -6.68 -3.49
CA ASN A 167 -20.75 -7.12 -3.83
C ASN A 167 -20.12 -6.21 -4.87
N SER A 168 -18.84 -5.88 -4.71
CA SER A 168 -18.08 -5.13 -5.71
C SER A 168 -17.97 -5.92 -7.02
N GLN A 169 -18.45 -5.33 -8.11
CA GLN A 169 -18.24 -5.82 -9.46
C GLN A 169 -17.04 -5.15 -10.12
N LEU A 170 -16.80 -3.87 -9.80
CA LEU A 170 -15.64 -3.09 -10.23
C LEU A 170 -15.36 -2.05 -9.16
N GLY A 171 -14.20 -2.11 -8.54
CA GLY A 171 -13.78 -1.14 -7.53
C GLY A 171 -12.53 -0.37 -7.95
N PHE A 172 -12.36 0.81 -7.36
CA PHE A 172 -11.25 1.73 -7.54
C PHE A 172 -10.66 2.04 -6.17
N TRP A 173 -9.46 1.53 -5.92
CA TRP A 173 -8.74 1.72 -4.66
C TRP A 173 -7.59 2.71 -4.87
N PRO A 174 -7.64 3.91 -4.24
CA PRO A 174 -6.50 4.80 -4.28
C PRO A 174 -5.33 4.20 -3.49
N LEU A 175 -4.13 4.30 -4.06
CA LEU A 175 -2.87 3.95 -3.42
C LEU A 175 -2.03 5.22 -3.30
N TYR A 176 -1.73 5.64 -2.09
CA TYR A 176 -0.89 6.80 -1.79
C TYR A 176 0.54 6.33 -1.53
N ILE A 177 1.46 6.87 -2.31
CA ILE A 177 2.89 6.61 -2.23
C ILE A 177 3.54 7.97 -2.09
N ASP A 178 3.75 8.38 -0.84
CA ASP A 178 4.19 9.73 -0.51
C ASP A 178 3.21 10.78 -1.09
N GLU A 179 3.70 11.73 -1.88
CA GLU A 179 2.88 12.74 -2.57
C GLU A 179 2.18 12.21 -3.83
N GLN A 180 2.56 11.01 -4.30
CA GLN A 180 1.96 10.42 -5.49
C GLN A 180 0.73 9.58 -5.16
N ARG A 181 -0.27 9.64 -6.04
CA ARG A 181 -1.48 8.82 -5.95
C ARG A 181 -1.59 7.94 -7.19
N PHE A 182 -1.76 6.66 -6.98
CA PHE A 182 -2.16 5.69 -8.00
C PHE A 182 -3.60 5.25 -7.74
N VAL A 183 -4.20 4.59 -8.72
CA VAL A 183 -5.47 3.87 -8.54
C VAL A 183 -5.31 2.46 -9.03
N LEU A 184 -5.63 1.51 -8.15
CA LEU A 184 -5.80 0.11 -8.50
C LEU A 184 -7.30 -0.14 -8.78
N ALA A 185 -7.65 -0.41 -10.03
CA ALA A 185 -9.00 -0.80 -10.41
C ALA A 185 -9.09 -2.32 -10.59
N LEU A 186 -10.02 -2.97 -9.89
CA LEU A 186 -10.19 -4.43 -9.93
C LEU A 186 -11.64 -4.78 -10.26
N GLN A 187 -11.83 -5.68 -11.23
CA GLN A 187 -13.13 -6.31 -11.46
C GLN A 187 -13.25 -7.57 -10.61
N GLY A 188 -14.44 -7.80 -10.05
CA GLY A 188 -14.72 -8.91 -9.15
C GLY A 188 -14.18 -8.70 -7.73
N ILE A 189 -13.85 -9.80 -7.06
CA ILE A 189 -13.44 -9.81 -5.65
C ILE A 189 -11.95 -9.45 -5.53
N PRO A 190 -11.59 -8.40 -4.75
CA PRO A 190 -10.20 -8.03 -4.55
C PRO A 190 -9.47 -9.01 -3.61
N HIS A 191 -8.26 -9.40 -3.98
CA HIS A 191 -7.39 -10.30 -3.23
C HIS A 191 -6.20 -9.56 -2.59
N PHE A 192 -6.46 -8.53 -1.78
CA PHE A 192 -5.41 -7.78 -1.07
C PHE A 192 -4.71 -8.56 0.04
N ASN A 193 -5.19 -9.76 0.36
CA ASN A 193 -4.53 -10.68 1.29
C ASN A 193 -3.40 -11.50 0.64
N LYS A 194 -3.07 -11.24 -0.62
CA LYS A 194 -2.06 -11.95 -1.40
C LYS A 194 -0.69 -11.26 -1.32
N PRO A 195 0.43 -12.02 -1.39
CA PRO A 195 1.77 -11.44 -1.38
C PRO A 195 2.03 -10.51 -2.56
N GLU A 196 1.39 -10.73 -3.71
CA GLU A 196 1.49 -9.87 -4.89
C GLU A 196 1.04 -8.43 -4.61
N PHE A 197 0.09 -8.24 -3.69
CA PHE A 197 -0.33 -6.90 -3.28
C PHE A 197 0.78 -6.20 -2.49
N THR A 198 1.40 -6.90 -1.54
CA THR A 198 2.59 -6.40 -0.83
C THR A 198 3.71 -6.06 -1.80
N SER A 199 4.00 -6.93 -2.77
CA SER A 199 5.01 -6.70 -3.80
C SER A 199 4.70 -5.51 -4.69
N LEU A 200 3.43 -5.27 -5.05
CA LEU A 200 3.00 -4.08 -5.78
C LEU A 200 3.28 -2.81 -4.98
N VAL A 201 2.82 -2.76 -3.72
CA VAL A 201 3.02 -1.59 -2.86
C VAL A 201 4.51 -1.33 -2.60
N TRP A 202 5.31 -2.39 -2.42
CA TRP A 202 6.76 -2.31 -2.25
C TRP A 202 7.45 -1.78 -3.52
N ALA A 203 7.07 -2.29 -4.70
CA ALA A 203 7.59 -1.83 -5.98
C ALA A 203 7.27 -0.35 -6.25
N LEU A 204 6.10 0.13 -5.81
CA LEU A 204 5.74 1.54 -5.89
C LEU A 204 6.53 2.39 -4.90
N ASN A 205 6.63 1.98 -3.62
CA ASN A 205 7.36 2.73 -2.60
C ASN A 205 8.85 2.88 -2.92
N THR A 206 9.52 1.82 -3.37
CA THR A 206 10.94 1.84 -3.77
C THR A 206 11.22 2.79 -4.94
N ARG A 207 10.23 3.05 -5.80
CA ARG A 207 10.40 3.88 -7.01
C ARG A 207 9.98 5.33 -6.80
N TYR A 208 8.89 5.55 -6.07
CA TYR A 208 8.19 6.82 -6.04
C TYR A 208 8.20 7.52 -4.69
N SER A 209 8.66 6.88 -3.61
CA SER A 209 8.85 7.60 -2.34
C SER A 209 9.98 8.63 -2.49
N SER A 210 9.73 9.86 -2.06
CA SER A 210 10.72 10.95 -2.14
C SER A 210 11.92 10.75 -1.20
N ASN A 211 11.86 9.77 -0.29
CA ASN A 211 12.90 9.49 0.68
C ASN A 211 13.99 8.55 0.14
N LYS A 212 14.50 8.84 -1.07
CA LYS A 212 15.84 8.37 -1.47
C LYS A 212 16.88 9.16 -0.68
N GLY A 213 16.90 8.93 0.64
CA GLY A 213 17.96 9.37 1.52
C GLY A 213 19.27 8.78 1.00
N GLU A 214 20.22 9.67 0.80
CA GLU A 214 21.60 9.41 0.41
C GLU A 214 22.15 8.19 1.15
N SER A 215 22.37 7.09 0.42
CA SER A 215 23.33 6.09 0.83
C SER A 215 24.71 6.75 0.79
N GLN A 216 25.14 7.30 1.92
CA GLN A 216 26.55 7.50 2.24
C GLN A 216 26.99 6.42 3.22
#